data_AF-A0A6I2ZNC4-F1
#
_entry.id   AF-A0A6I2ZNC4-F1
#
_cell.length_a   1.000
_cell.length_b   1.000
_cell.length_c   1.000
_cell.angle_alpha   90.00
_cell.angle_beta   90.00
_cell.angle_gamma   90.00
#
_symmetry.space_group_name_H-M   'P 1'
#
loop_
_entity.id
_entity.type
_entity.pdbx_description
1 polymer ?
#
loop_
_entity_poly.entity_id
_entity_poly.type
_entity_poly.pdbx_seq_one_letter_code
_entity_poly.pdbx_strand_id
1 'polypeptide(L)' 'NTLRIGKLVPTEWVLLDIRIHMVERGFGHGLVHMFAEDGTLMATASQSCIIRFWRDMPGPGPSGKAKK' A
#
# COMPACT_ATOMS: atom_id res chain seq x y z
N ASN A 1 4.62 -3.91 10.14
CA ASN A 1 4.81 -4.62 8.86
C ASN A 1 4.95 -6.09 9.13
N THR A 2 4.14 -6.90 8.46
CA THR A 2 4.12 -8.35 8.65
C THR A 2 3.96 -9.04 7.31
N LEU A 3 4.61 -10.19 7.12
CA LEU A 3 4.53 -11.04 5.94
C LEU A 3 4.23 -12.48 6.42
N ARG A 4 3.27 -13.14 5.78
CA ARG A 4 2.97 -14.56 5.97
C ARG A 4 3.17 -15.26 4.64
N ILE A 5 4.09 -16.20 4.63
CA ILE A 5 4.43 -17.00 3.46
C ILE A 5 3.62 -18.30 3.53
N GLY A 6 2.93 -18.62 2.45
CA GLY A 6 2.23 -19.89 2.24
C GLY A 6 3.09 -20.84 1.41
N LYS A 7 2.56 -21.29 0.27
CA LYS A 7 3.28 -22.15 -0.67
C LYS A 7 4.14 -21.32 -1.62
N LEU A 8 5.46 -21.53 -1.59
CA LEU A 8 6.35 -21.01 -2.62
C LEU A 8 6.34 -21.95 -3.82
N VAL A 9 6.26 -21.37 -5.02
CA VAL A 9 6.39 -22.08 -6.30
C VAL A 9 7.47 -21.40 -7.14
N PRO A 10 8.21 -22.14 -7.99
CA PRO A 10 9.05 -21.53 -9.00
C PRO A 10 8.21 -20.60 -9.89
N THR A 11 8.65 -19.35 -10.01
CA THR A 11 7.99 -18.30 -10.80
C THR A 11 9.04 -17.22 -11.10
N GLU A 12 9.01 -16.64 -12.29
CA GLU A 12 9.96 -15.61 -12.72
C GLU A 12 9.55 -14.21 -12.22
N TRP A 13 8.24 -13.98 -12.11
CA TRP A 13 7.67 -12.74 -11.54
C TRP A 13 6.57 -13.03 -10.54
N VAL A 14 6.33 -12.05 -9.67
CA VAL A 14 5.30 -12.08 -8.64
C VAL A 14 4.37 -10.89 -8.86
N LEU A 15 3.08 -11.16 -9.04
CA LEU A 15 2.05 -10.13 -9.08
C LEU A 15 1.75 -9.67 -7.64
N LEU A 16 1.85 -8.36 -7.39
CA LEU A 16 1.47 -7.74 -6.14
C LEU A 16 0.10 -7.05 -6.28
N ASP A 17 -0.94 -7.63 -5.67
CA ASP A 17 -2.22 -6.95 -5.45
C ASP A 17 -2.13 -6.16 -4.14
N ILE A 18 -1.93 -4.85 -4.24
CA ILE A 18 -1.79 -3.94 -3.11
C ILE A 18 -3.12 -3.22 -2.89
N ARG A 19 -3.67 -3.34 -1.68
CA ARG A 19 -4.92 -2.68 -1.31
C ARG A 19 -4.71 -1.75 -0.13
N ILE A 20 -5.01 -0.48 -0.36
CA ILE A 20 -4.98 0.56 0.67
C ILE A 20 -6.33 0.53 1.39
N HIS A 21 -6.29 0.41 2.71
CA HIS A 21 -7.47 0.43 3.56
C HIS A 21 -7.75 1.80 4.15
N MET A 22 -6.69 2.50 4.56
CA MET A 22 -6.82 3.79 5.25
C MET A 22 -5.61 4.67 4.97
N VAL A 23 -5.86 5.96 4.80
CA VAL A 23 -4.85 7.01 4.81
C VAL A 23 -5.32 8.10 5.77
N GLU A 24 -4.58 8.31 6.86
CA GLU A 24 -4.94 9.29 7.87
C GLU A 24 -3.70 9.78 8.62
N ARG A 25 -3.67 11.08 8.97
CA ARG A 25 -2.59 11.73 9.75
C ARG A 25 -1.16 11.41 9.27
N GLY A 26 -0.97 11.27 7.97
CA GLY A 26 0.34 10.97 7.39
C GLY A 26 0.76 9.50 7.47
N PHE A 27 -0.18 8.59 7.73
CA PHE A 27 0.04 7.15 7.68
C PHE A 27 -0.90 6.49 6.66
N GLY A 28 -0.37 5.54 5.90
CA GLY A 28 -1.13 4.63 5.05
C GLY A 28 -1.11 3.23 5.64
N HIS A 29 -2.25 2.55 5.63
CA HIS A 29 -2.40 1.17 6.06
C HIS A 29 -3.02 0.34 4.95
N GLY A 30 -2.50 -0.87 4.74
CA GLY A 30 -3.00 -1.75 3.69
C GLY A 30 -2.53 -3.18 3.81
N LEU A 31 -2.94 -3.97 2.83
CA LEU A 31 -2.47 -5.33 2.63
C LEU A 31 -1.81 -5.51 1.26
N VAL A 32 -1.09 -6.60 1.12
CA VAL A 32 -0.57 -7.09 -0.15
C VAL A 32 -0.89 -8.57 -0.26
N HIS A 33 -1.40 -8.99 -1.41
CA HIS A 33 -1.41 -10.39 -1.84
C HIS A 33 -0.34 -10.59 -2.91
N MET A 34 0.42 -11.67 -2.80
CA MET A 34 1.52 -12.00 -3.69
C MET A 34 1.18 -13.29 -4.45
N PHE A 35 1.01 -13.17 -5.76
CA PHE A 35 0.66 -14.30 -6.62
C PHE A 35 1.83 -14.66 -7.54
N ALA A 36 2.05 -15.95 -7.76
CA ALA A 36 2.91 -16.45 -8.83
C ALA A 36 2.23 -16.27 -10.20
N GLU A 37 3.00 -16.48 -11.28
CA GLU A 37 2.51 -16.44 -12.67
C GLU A 37 1.34 -17.39 -12.93
N ASP A 38 1.33 -18.55 -12.28
CA ASP A 38 0.28 -19.56 -12.40
C ASP A 38 -0.99 -19.23 -11.59
N GLY A 39 -0.99 -18.09 -10.88
CA GLY A 39 -2.08 -17.66 -10.01
C GLY A 39 -2.03 -18.22 -8.59
N THR A 40 -1.01 -19.00 -8.21
CA THR A 40 -0.84 -19.48 -6.84
C THR A 40 -0.65 -18.31 -5.88
N LEU A 41 -1.50 -18.18 -4.85
CA LEU A 41 -1.30 -17.23 -3.75
C LEU A 41 -0.13 -17.70 -2.87
N MET A 42 1.00 -17.03 -2.99
CA MET A 42 2.25 -17.41 -2.30
C MET A 42 2.39 -16.75 -0.93
N ALA A 43 1.88 -15.52 -0.75
CA ALA A 43 2.01 -14.81 0.51
C ALA A 43 0.95 -13.71 0.70
N THR A 44 0.74 -13.35 1.96
CA THR A 44 -0.04 -12.16 2.35
C THR A 44 0.79 -11.27 3.27
N ALA A 45 0.67 -9.96 3.13
CA ALA A 45 1.35 -9.01 3.99
C ALA A 45 0.38 -7.93 4.49
N SER A 46 0.65 -7.40 5.69
CA SER A 46 0.08 -6.11 6.09
C SER A 46 1.19 -5.07 6.24
N GLN A 47 0.91 -3.88 5.75
CA GLN A 47 1.84 -2.75 5.75
C GLN A 47 1.23 -1.51 6.38
N SER A 48 2.09 -0.79 7.09
CA SER A 48 1.89 0.60 7.47
C SER A 48 3.05 1.42 6.91
N CYS A 49 2.78 2.52 6.23
CA CYS A 49 3.78 3.41 5.65
C CYS A 49 3.54 4.86 6.06
N ILE A 50 4.60 5.67 6.07
CA ILE A 50 4.47 7.13 6.20
C ILE A 50 4.10 7.69 4.83
N ILE A 51 3.06 8.52 4.79
CA ILE A 51 2.62 9.24 3.59
C ILE A 51 3.02 10.71 3.71
N ARG A 52 3.70 11.21 2.68
CA ARG A 52 4.13 12.60 2.55
C ARG A 52 3.69 13.15 1.21
N PHE A 53 3.48 14.46 1.13
CA PHE A 53 3.29 15.12 -0.16
C PHE A 53 4.55 14.98 -1.00
N TRP A 54 4.35 14.71 -2.29
CA TRP A 54 5.42 14.84 -3.26
C TRP A 54 5.87 16.30 -3.31
N ARG A 55 7.18 16.51 -3.47
CA ARG A 55 7.90 17.77 -3.21
C ARG A 55 7.28 19.01 -3.85
N ASP A 56 6.56 18.84 -4.97
CA ASP A 56 5.97 19.93 -5.76
C ASP A 56 4.44 19.87 -5.89
N MET A 57 3.76 19.00 -5.12
CA MET A 57 2.30 19.03 -5.04
C MET A 57 1.88 19.93 -3.86
N PRO A 58 1.18 21.07 -4.11
CA PRO A 58 0.58 21.81 -3.01
C PRO A 58 -0.41 20.85 -2.33
N GLY A 59 -0.13 20.48 -1.07
CA GLY A 59 -1.07 19.69 -0.28
C GLY A 59 -2.43 20.40 -0.24
N PRO A 60 -3.54 19.67 -0.08
CA PRO A 60 -4.83 20.32 0.15
C PRO A 60 -4.65 21.26 1.33
N GLY A 61 -4.67 22.56 1.05
CA GLY A 61 -4.52 23.59 2.05
C GLY A 61 -5.58 23.39 3.14
N PRO A 62 -5.35 23.86 4.37
CA PRO A 62 -6.31 23.70 5.45
C PRO A 62 -7.70 24.15 4.97
N SER A 63 -8.68 23.27 5.10
CA SER A 63 -10.09 23.60 4.87
C SER A 63 -10.50 24.65 5.91
N GLY A 64 -10.52 25.92 5.51
CA GLY A 64 -10.91 27.06 6.33
C GLY A 64 -9.82 28.13 6.34
N LYS A 65 -10.02 29.36 5.87
CA LYS A 65 -11.24 30.16 5.71
C LYS A 65 -11.18 30.93 4.40
N ALA A 66 -12.33 31.11 3.74
CA ALA A 66 -12.48 32.10 2.69
C ALA A 66 -12.01 33.47 3.23
N LYS A 67 -11.05 34.09 2.55
CA LYS A 67 -10.61 35.44 2.86
C LYS A 67 -11.80 36.39 2.62
N LYS A 68 -12.14 37.19 3.62
CA LYS A 68 -12.86 38.45 3.41
C LYS A 68 -11.92 39.45 2.75
#